data_AF-A0A6M1ZRA0-F1
#
_entry.id   AF-A0A6M1ZRA0-F1
#
_cell.length_a   1.000
_cell.length_b   1.000
_cell.length_c   1.000
_cell.angle_alpha   90.00
_cell.angle_beta   90.00
_cell.angle_gamma   90.00
#
_symmetry.space_group_name_H-M   'P 1'
#
loop_
_entity.id
_entity.type
_entity.pdbx_description
1 polymer ?
#
loop_
_entity_poly.entity_id
_entity_poly.type
_entity_poly.pdbx_seq_one_letter_code
_entity_poly.pdbx_strand_id
1 'polypeptide(L)'
;MRRRYITLIEMLISLALLSFLLSSLFFWYHHLTIRHDTLAKKKWPLVEERYCDQRLQKLFSHIKLQSPFFTTRDDLVFIFDNGPHPEPLLSHQVLGRLYYDERNNTLSLGVWPLPKEESVTPSENLVLLDRVTSLSFSFYYPPQPSKKTVETEQVGHPVPDEGWQSIWQQAYTAFPAMLKLTVIREGKKEDERLVFAFELPGEQLISYPKEKKV
;
A
#
# COMPACT_ATOMS: atom_id res chain seq x y z
N MET A 1 51.29 14.76 -58.70
CA MET A 1 49.90 15.21 -58.41
C MET A 1 48.89 14.08 -58.22
N ARG A 2 48.97 12.92 -58.93
CA ARG A 2 48.03 11.77 -58.77
C ARG A 2 47.80 11.28 -57.32
N ARG A 3 48.81 11.27 -56.46
CA ARG A 3 48.67 10.79 -55.06
C ARG A 3 47.69 11.62 -54.21
N ARG A 4 47.52 12.92 -54.50
CA ARG A 4 46.60 13.80 -53.74
C ARG A 4 45.12 13.47 -54.00
N TYR A 5 44.79 12.93 -55.17
CA TYR A 5 43.41 12.55 -55.50
C TYR A 5 42.99 11.27 -54.78
N ILE A 6 43.92 10.33 -54.55
CA ILE A 6 43.65 9.07 -53.85
C ILE A 6 43.31 9.31 -52.38
N THR A 7 44.08 10.14 -51.68
CA THR A 7 43.82 10.50 -50.28
C THR A 7 42.49 11.22 -50.11
N LEU A 8 42.06 11.98 -51.12
CA LEU A 8 40.80 12.72 -51.08
C LEU A 8 39.60 11.77 -51.24
N ILE A 9 39.71 10.77 -52.12
CA ILE A 9 38.71 9.70 -52.26
C ILE A 9 38.62 8.87 -50.98
N GLU A 10 39.75 8.51 -50.38
CA GLU A 10 39.80 7.76 -49.13
C GLU A 10 39.10 8.50 -47.99
N MET A 11 39.39 9.78 -47.79
CA MET A 11 38.73 10.63 -46.80
C MET A 11 37.22 10.73 -47.03
N LEU A 12 36.78 10.78 -48.29
CA LEU A 12 35.36 10.85 -48.65
C LEU A 12 34.64 9.53 -48.32
N ILE A 13 35.29 8.38 -48.57
CA ILE A 13 34.79 7.07 -48.17
C ILE A 13 34.72 6.95 -46.64
N SER A 14 35.76 7.38 -45.92
CA SER A 14 35.76 7.37 -44.45
C SER A 14 34.64 8.22 -43.85
N LEU A 15 34.40 9.41 -44.39
CA LEU A 15 33.31 10.29 -43.96
C LEU A 15 31.94 9.68 -44.25
N ALA A 16 31.76 9.04 -45.41
CA ALA A 16 30.51 8.37 -45.75
C ALA A 16 30.23 7.19 -44.80
N LEU A 17 31.24 6.38 -44.51
CA LEU A 17 31.15 5.26 -43.55
C LEU A 17 30.87 5.76 -42.13
N LEU A 18 31.53 6.84 -41.71
CA LEU A 18 31.29 7.44 -40.39
C LEU A 18 29.86 7.98 -40.28
N SER A 19 29.36 8.65 -41.32
CA SER A 19 27.98 9.15 -41.38
C SER A 19 26.96 8.01 -41.31
N PHE A 20 27.21 6.90 -42.01
CA PHE A 20 26.37 5.71 -41.96
C PHE A 20 26.37 5.09 -40.55
N LEU A 21 27.54 5.00 -39.91
CA LEU A 21 27.68 4.46 -38.56
C LEU A 21 26.95 5.34 -37.54
N LEU A 22 27.13 6.66 -37.59
CA LEU A 22 26.44 7.62 -36.73
C LEU A 22 24.92 7.56 -36.94
N SER A 23 24.45 7.51 -38.19
CA SER A 23 23.02 7.41 -38.50
C SER A 23 22.40 6.14 -37.93
N SER A 24 23.10 5.00 -38.06
CA SER A 24 22.68 3.73 -37.46
C SER A 24 22.61 3.83 -35.93
N LEU A 25 23.63 4.42 -35.30
CA LEU A 25 23.69 4.58 -33.85
C LEU A 25 22.57 5.51 -33.34
N PHE A 26 22.32 6.65 -34.00
CA PHE A 26 21.23 7.54 -33.66
C PHE A 26 19.85 6.90 -33.87
N PHE A 27 19.68 6.13 -34.93
CA PHE A 27 18.45 5.38 -35.17
C PHE A 27 18.16 4.41 -34.01
N TRP A 28 19.17 3.64 -33.59
CA TRP A 28 19.03 2.72 -32.46
C TRP A 28 18.79 3.44 -31.14
N TYR A 29 19.49 4.54 -30.88
CA TYR A 29 19.29 5.35 -29.68
C TYR A 29 17.87 5.91 -29.59
N HIS A 30 17.37 6.49 -30.67
CA HIS A 30 16.00 7.02 -30.73
C HIS A 30 14.97 5.91 -30.50
N HIS A 31 15.15 4.76 -31.14
CA HIS A 31 14.26 3.62 -30.99
C HIS A 31 14.30 3.03 -29.57
N LEU A 32 15.47 2.96 -28.93
CA LEU A 32 15.61 2.55 -27.53
C LEU A 32 14.90 3.53 -26.58
N THR A 33 15.00 4.84 -26.82
CA THR A 33 14.37 5.88 -26.00
C THR A 33 12.83 5.74 -26.04
N ILE A 34 12.24 5.60 -27.23
CA ILE A 34 10.79 5.37 -27.38
C ILE A 34 10.36 4.09 -26.66
N ARG A 35 11.14 3.02 -26.78
CA ARG A 35 10.85 1.76 -26.07
C ARG A 35 10.95 1.93 -24.55
N HIS A 36 11.93 2.67 -24.06
CA HIS A 36 12.08 2.94 -22.65
C HIS A 36 10.87 3.71 -22.09
N ASP A 37 10.41 4.75 -22.79
CA ASP A 37 9.26 5.54 -22.36
C ASP A 37 7.96 4.73 -22.35
N THR A 38 7.76 3.88 -23.35
CA THR A 38 6.59 2.99 -23.39
C THR A 38 6.62 1.94 -22.28
N LEU A 39 7.80 1.41 -21.93
CA LEU A 39 7.98 0.51 -20.80
C LEU A 39 7.78 1.22 -19.47
N ALA A 40 8.32 2.44 -19.31
CA ALA A 40 8.15 3.24 -18.10
C ALA A 40 6.67 3.52 -17.84
N LYS A 41 5.92 3.94 -18.88
CA LYS A 41 4.46 4.14 -18.79
C LYS A 41 3.69 2.88 -18.42
N LYS A 42 4.13 1.70 -18.86
CA LYS A 42 3.52 0.42 -18.49
C LYS A 42 3.91 -0.05 -17.09
N LYS A 43 5.09 0.32 -16.61
CA LYS A 43 5.59 -0.04 -15.27
C LYS A 43 5.04 0.86 -14.18
N TRP A 44 4.67 2.10 -14.51
CA TRP A 44 4.20 3.08 -13.53
C TRP A 44 3.05 2.58 -12.63
N PRO A 45 1.99 1.92 -13.14
CA PRO A 45 0.92 1.39 -12.29
C PRO A 45 1.40 0.32 -11.30
N LEU A 46 2.37 -0.51 -11.70
CA LEU A 46 2.98 -1.51 -10.81
C LEU A 46 3.86 -0.87 -9.73
N VAL A 47 4.47 0.28 -10.03
CA VAL A 47 5.24 1.05 -9.05
C VAL A 47 4.30 1.66 -8.02
N GLU A 48 3.17 2.23 -8.45
CA GLU A 48 2.13 2.77 -7.56
C GLU A 48 1.55 1.68 -6.65
N GLU A 49 1.21 0.51 -7.20
CA GLU A 49 0.72 -0.63 -6.42
C GLU A 49 1.72 -1.09 -5.36
N ARG A 50 3.00 -1.25 -5.74
CA ARG A 50 4.07 -1.63 -4.80
C ARG A 50 4.31 -0.56 -3.75
N TYR A 51 4.25 0.71 -4.13
CA TYR A 51 4.38 1.82 -3.20
C TYR A 51 3.26 1.80 -2.17
N CYS A 52 2.01 1.62 -2.61
CA CYS A 52 0.84 1.49 -1.74
C CYS A 52 1.00 0.29 -0.79
N ASP A 53 1.34 -0.89 -1.32
CA ASP A 53 1.55 -2.11 -0.53
C ASP A 53 2.62 -1.94 0.55
N GLN A 54 3.80 -1.42 0.19
CA GLN A 54 4.89 -1.18 1.13
C GLN A 54 4.53 -0.16 2.21
N ARG A 55 3.79 0.88 1.83
CA ARG A 55 3.33 1.91 2.78
C ARG A 55 2.31 1.34 3.75
N LEU A 56 1.31 0.65 3.25
CA LEU A 56 0.28 0.00 4.07
C LEU A 56 0.91 -1.06 4.98
N GLN A 57 1.82 -1.89 4.49
CA GLN A 57 2.53 -2.88 5.31
C GLN A 57 3.29 -2.20 6.45
N LYS A 58 4.00 -1.10 6.18
CA LYS A 58 4.66 -0.31 7.21
C LYS A 58 3.66 0.28 8.20
N LEU A 59 2.52 0.79 7.77
CA LEU A 59 1.52 1.37 8.67
C LEU A 59 0.93 0.30 9.60
N PHE A 60 0.50 -0.82 9.03
CA PHE A 60 -0.14 -1.92 9.76
C PHE A 60 0.82 -2.64 10.72
N SER A 61 2.12 -2.70 10.42
CA SER A 61 3.12 -3.26 11.34
C SER A 61 3.36 -2.41 12.58
N HIS A 62 3.03 -1.11 12.54
CA HIS A 62 3.21 -0.17 13.65
C HIS A 62 1.89 0.16 14.38
N ILE A 63 0.83 -0.61 14.13
CA ILE A 63 -0.42 -0.45 14.88
C ILE A 63 -0.24 -0.94 16.32
N LYS A 64 -0.76 -0.14 17.26
CA LYS A 64 -0.78 -0.51 18.68
C LYS A 64 -2.08 -1.24 19.01
N LEU A 65 -1.94 -2.47 19.51
CA LEU A 65 -3.03 -3.35 19.93
C LEU A 65 -4.03 -2.75 20.93
N GLN A 66 -3.57 -1.83 21.78
CA GLN A 66 -4.37 -1.25 22.86
C GLN A 66 -5.22 -0.05 22.43
N SER A 67 -5.22 0.28 21.14
CA SER A 67 -5.84 1.49 20.61
C SER A 67 -7.09 1.19 19.80
N PRO A 68 -8.06 2.13 19.73
CA PRO A 68 -9.30 1.93 18.98
C PRO A 68 -8.99 1.63 17.51
N PHE A 69 -9.50 0.49 17.05
CA PHE A 69 -9.46 0.05 15.67
C PHE A 69 -10.90 -0.28 15.28
N PHE A 70 -11.47 0.50 14.37
CA PHE A 70 -12.85 0.29 13.96
C PHE A 70 -13.11 0.80 12.55
N THR A 71 -14.14 0.23 11.95
CA THR A 71 -14.62 0.66 10.64
C THR A 71 -15.84 1.56 10.76
N THR A 72 -15.86 2.65 10.00
CA THR A 72 -17.03 3.52 9.89
C THR A 72 -17.54 3.49 8.46
N ARG A 73 -18.60 2.69 8.20
CA ARG A 73 -19.24 2.40 6.90
C ARG A 73 -18.29 1.96 5.77
N ASP A 74 -17.33 2.79 5.38
CA ASP A 74 -16.38 2.55 4.29
C ASP A 74 -14.94 3.04 4.60
N ASP A 75 -14.69 3.46 5.84
CA ASP A 75 -13.39 3.95 6.29
C ASP A 75 -12.81 3.07 7.39
N LEU A 76 -11.48 2.99 7.43
CA LEU A 76 -10.75 2.33 8.49
C LEU A 76 -10.05 3.37 9.36
N VAL A 77 -10.40 3.42 10.64
CA VAL A 77 -9.79 4.30 11.63
C VAL A 77 -8.96 3.46 12.60
N PHE A 78 -7.71 3.87 12.80
CA PHE A 78 -6.75 3.15 13.64
C PHE A 78 -5.70 4.10 14.22
N ILE A 79 -5.06 3.72 15.31
CA ILE A 79 -3.92 4.45 15.86
C ILE A 79 -2.64 3.68 15.54
N PHE A 80 -1.64 4.39 15.05
CA PHE A 80 -0.33 3.83 14.74
C PHE A 80 0.79 4.74 15.22
N ASP A 81 1.99 4.19 15.24
CA ASP A 81 3.22 4.95 15.50
C ASP A 81 3.79 5.49 14.17
N ASN A 82 3.70 6.80 13.96
CA ASN A 82 4.25 7.52 12.81
C ASN A 82 5.79 7.65 12.86
N GLY A 83 6.40 7.27 13.98
CA GLY A 83 7.83 7.45 14.21
C GLY A 83 8.23 8.93 14.34
N PRO A 84 9.52 9.26 14.12
CA PRO A 84 10.00 10.63 14.16
C PRO A 84 9.47 11.43 12.96
N HIS A 85 8.77 12.54 13.23
CA HIS A 85 8.21 13.41 12.19
C HIS A 85 8.75 14.85 12.35
N PRO A 86 8.91 15.64 11.26
CA PRO A 86 9.34 17.04 11.36
C PRO A 86 8.41 17.90 12.23
N GLU A 87 7.11 17.60 12.19
CA GLU A 87 6.13 18.21 13.07
C GLU A 87 6.01 17.40 14.38
N PRO A 88 6.32 18.01 15.56
CA PRO A 88 6.32 17.30 16.83
C PRO A 88 4.96 16.71 17.21
N LEU A 89 3.86 17.35 16.81
CA LEU A 89 2.49 16.89 17.11
C LEU A 89 2.12 15.61 16.35
N LEU A 90 2.76 15.36 15.20
CA LEU A 90 2.57 14.17 14.38
C LEU A 90 3.64 13.11 14.64
N SER A 91 4.54 13.35 15.59
CA SER A 91 5.54 12.37 15.98
C SER A 91 4.93 11.33 16.90
N HIS A 92 5.36 10.08 16.76
CA HIS A 92 4.88 8.95 17.54
C HIS A 92 3.41 8.61 17.28
N GLN A 93 2.56 8.58 18.32
CA GLN A 93 1.19 8.10 18.21
C GLN A 93 0.30 9.10 17.50
N VAL A 94 -0.29 8.67 16.40
CA VAL A 94 -1.23 9.47 15.62
C VAL A 94 -2.47 8.65 15.27
N LEU A 95 -3.57 9.36 15.03
CA LEU A 95 -4.78 8.76 14.50
C LEU A 95 -4.71 8.73 12.98
N GLY A 96 -4.81 7.55 12.39
CA GLY A 96 -4.95 7.33 10.95
C GLY A 96 -6.40 7.07 10.57
N ARG A 97 -6.84 7.66 9.47
CA ARG A 97 -8.07 7.26 8.77
C ARG A 97 -7.71 6.94 7.34
N LEU A 98 -7.88 5.69 6.95
CA LEU A 98 -7.79 5.25 5.57
C LEU A 98 -9.20 5.31 4.96
N TYR A 99 -9.37 6.13 3.92
CA TYR A 99 -10.66 6.40 3.32
C TYR A 99 -10.55 6.54 1.80
N TYR A 100 -11.69 6.39 1.13
CA TYR A 100 -11.84 6.70 -0.27
C TYR A 100 -12.26 8.16 -0.44
N ASP A 101 -11.44 8.96 -1.15
CA ASP A 101 -11.78 10.33 -1.50
C ASP A 101 -12.48 10.38 -2.85
N GLU A 102 -13.82 10.46 -2.81
CA GLU A 102 -14.69 10.56 -3.99
C GLU A 102 -14.41 11.79 -4.87
N ARG A 103 -13.84 12.87 -4.31
CA ARG A 103 -13.60 14.10 -5.09
C ARG A 103 -12.45 13.92 -6.07
N ASN A 104 -11.42 13.19 -5.63
CA ASN A 104 -10.19 12.99 -6.37
C ASN A 104 -10.09 11.56 -6.95
N ASN A 105 -11.04 10.68 -6.61
CA ASN A 105 -10.99 9.24 -6.92
C ASN A 105 -9.69 8.60 -6.43
N THR A 106 -9.32 8.84 -5.16
CA THR A 106 -8.05 8.36 -4.59
C THR A 106 -8.27 7.58 -3.30
N LEU A 107 -7.40 6.61 -3.03
CA LEU A 107 -7.23 6.05 -1.69
C LEU A 107 -6.28 6.95 -0.91
N SER A 108 -6.77 7.53 0.17
CA SER A 108 -6.02 8.49 0.98
C SER A 108 -5.95 8.06 2.45
N LEU A 109 -4.82 8.38 3.07
CA LEU A 109 -4.62 8.28 4.52
C LEU A 109 -4.58 9.69 5.11
N GLY A 110 -5.60 10.02 5.87
CA GLY A 110 -5.58 11.19 6.75
C GLY A 110 -4.85 10.86 8.05
N VAL A 111 -4.05 11.79 8.54
CA VAL A 111 -3.33 11.69 9.81
C VAL A 111 -3.70 12.87 10.71
N TRP A 112 -4.03 12.58 11.97
CA TRP A 112 -4.33 13.57 13.00
C TRP A 112 -3.45 13.36 14.24
N PRO A 113 -3.02 14.44 14.91
CA PRO A 113 -2.31 14.36 16.18
C PRO A 113 -3.24 13.86 17.28
N LEU A 114 -2.65 13.26 18.32
CA LEU A 114 -3.32 12.90 19.57
C LEU A 114 -2.81 13.82 20.70
N PRO A 115 -3.68 14.43 21.52
CA PRO A 115 -5.14 14.31 21.56
C PRO A 115 -5.84 15.04 20.39
N LYS A 116 -7.02 14.54 20.01
CA LYS A 116 -7.81 15.04 18.89
C LYS A 116 -8.18 16.50 19.13
N GLU A 117 -7.49 17.43 18.47
CA GLU A 117 -8.01 18.79 18.31
C GLU A 117 -9.33 18.71 17.52
N GLU A 118 -10.26 19.63 17.78
CA GLU A 118 -11.61 19.65 17.16
C GLU A 118 -11.59 19.86 15.63
N SER A 119 -10.42 19.80 14.99
CA SER A 119 -10.26 19.99 13.55
C SER A 119 -10.88 18.82 12.77
N VAL A 120 -11.82 19.17 11.90
CA VAL A 120 -12.46 18.22 10.97
C VAL A 120 -11.48 17.76 9.88
N THR A 121 -10.47 18.56 9.57
CA THR A 121 -9.47 18.30 8.54
C THR A 121 -8.26 17.55 9.10
N PRO A 122 -7.71 16.57 8.36
CA PRO A 122 -6.44 15.95 8.73
C PRO A 122 -5.31 16.98 8.69
N SER A 123 -4.36 16.84 9.61
CA SER A 123 -3.13 17.65 9.62
C SER A 123 -2.25 17.29 8.43
N GLU A 124 -2.23 16.02 8.04
CA GLU A 124 -1.55 15.53 6.85
C GLU A 124 -2.47 14.58 6.08
N ASN A 125 -2.54 14.76 4.75
CA ASN A 125 -3.27 13.85 3.88
C ASN A 125 -2.31 13.23 2.86
N LEU A 126 -2.20 11.91 2.89
CA LEU A 126 -1.30 11.13 2.06
C LEU A 126 -2.08 10.33 1.03
N VAL A 127 -1.87 10.63 -0.25
CA VAL A 127 -2.43 9.85 -1.34
C VAL A 127 -1.63 8.57 -1.52
N LEU A 128 -2.30 7.43 -1.42
CA LEU A 128 -1.69 6.10 -1.53
C LEU A 128 -1.87 5.49 -2.92
N LEU A 129 -3.03 5.70 -3.53
CA LEU A 129 -3.34 5.17 -4.86
C LEU A 129 -4.35 6.07 -5.59
N ASP A 130 -4.11 6.28 -6.88
CA ASP A 130 -5.00 7.06 -7.75
C ASP A 130 -5.99 6.18 -8.51
N ARG A 131 -7.06 6.81 -9.01
CA ARG A 131 -8.11 6.21 -9.86
C ARG A 131 -8.88 5.08 -9.19
N VAL A 132 -9.05 5.18 -7.89
CA VAL A 132 -9.84 4.23 -7.12
C VAL A 132 -11.32 4.53 -7.37
N THR A 133 -12.12 3.48 -7.53
CA THR A 133 -13.58 3.55 -7.72
C THR A 133 -14.33 3.04 -6.49
N SER A 134 -13.77 2.02 -5.82
CA SER A 134 -14.37 1.42 -4.64
C SER A 134 -13.30 0.89 -3.69
N LEU A 135 -13.59 0.99 -2.41
CA LEU A 135 -12.78 0.52 -1.30
C LEU A 135 -13.62 -0.40 -0.42
N SER A 136 -13.08 -1.53 -0.01
CA SER A 136 -13.74 -2.39 0.96
C SER A 136 -12.72 -3.08 1.87
N PHE A 137 -13.12 -3.24 3.12
CA PHE A 137 -12.32 -3.88 4.15
C PHE A 137 -12.90 -5.24 4.50
N SER A 138 -12.03 -6.18 4.85
CA SER A 138 -12.44 -7.40 5.53
C SER A 138 -11.45 -7.74 6.63
N PHE A 139 -11.96 -8.22 7.75
CA PHE A 139 -11.21 -8.53 8.96
C PHE A 139 -11.34 -10.00 9.25
N TYR A 140 -10.23 -10.65 9.58
CA TYR A 140 -10.23 -12.06 9.92
C TYR A 140 -10.08 -12.24 11.43
N TYR A 141 -11.03 -12.96 12.02
CA TYR A 141 -10.96 -13.45 13.39
C TYR A 141 -10.72 -14.98 13.38
N PRO A 142 -9.59 -15.45 13.95
CA PRO A 142 -9.24 -16.87 13.90
C PRO A 142 -10.20 -17.71 14.76
N PRO A 143 -10.47 -18.97 14.36
CA PRO A 143 -11.28 -19.87 15.18
C PRO A 143 -10.55 -20.20 16.48
N GLN A 144 -11.26 -20.16 17.61
CA GLN A 144 -10.65 -20.46 18.90
C GLN A 144 -10.64 -21.98 19.14
N PRO A 145 -9.46 -22.63 19.29
CA PRO A 145 -9.40 -24.06 19.53
C PRO A 145 -10.00 -24.36 20.91
N SER A 146 -11.21 -24.93 20.92
CA SER A 146 -11.96 -25.40 22.09
C SER A 146 -12.35 -24.31 23.10
N LYS A 147 -13.51 -23.67 22.88
CA LYS A 147 -14.33 -23.20 24.02
C LYS A 147 -14.73 -24.44 24.83
N LYS A 148 -13.94 -24.83 25.83
CA LYS A 148 -14.56 -25.42 27.02
C LYS A 148 -15.54 -24.35 27.50
N THR A 149 -16.81 -24.70 27.53
CA THR A 149 -17.90 -23.92 28.11
C THR A 149 -17.49 -23.48 29.51
N VAL A 150 -16.82 -22.34 29.61
CA VAL A 150 -16.70 -21.60 30.84
C VAL A 150 -17.55 -20.39 30.58
N GLU A 151 -18.83 -20.56 30.91
CA GLU A 151 -19.70 -19.46 31.31
C GLU A 151 -18.99 -18.76 32.47
N THR A 152 -18.16 -17.78 32.16
CA THR A 152 -17.90 -16.70 33.11
C THR A 152 -18.33 -15.46 32.39
N GLU A 153 -19.41 -14.89 32.90
CA GLU A 153 -19.97 -13.60 32.55
C GLU A 153 -18.87 -12.54 32.51
N GLN A 154 -18.23 -12.34 31.35
CA GLN A 154 -17.72 -11.02 31.00
C GLN A 154 -18.92 -10.22 30.52
N VAL A 155 -19.64 -9.66 31.49
CA VAL A 155 -20.75 -8.75 31.28
C VAL A 155 -20.24 -7.58 30.42
N GLY A 156 -20.69 -7.53 29.16
CA GLY A 156 -20.88 -6.26 28.45
C GLY A 156 -20.17 -6.06 27.11
N HIS A 157 -19.19 -6.88 26.70
CA HIS A 157 -18.47 -6.64 25.44
C HIS A 157 -18.72 -7.74 24.38
N PRO A 158 -19.20 -7.38 23.17
CA PRO A 158 -19.44 -8.35 22.12
C PRO A 158 -18.12 -8.96 21.61
N VAL A 159 -18.13 -10.26 21.35
CA VAL A 159 -17.02 -10.99 20.70
C VAL A 159 -17.34 -11.15 19.21
N PRO A 160 -16.39 -10.86 18.29
CA PRO A 160 -16.60 -11.03 16.86
C PRO A 160 -16.82 -12.50 16.46
N ASP A 161 -17.61 -12.72 15.41
CA ASP A 161 -17.81 -14.04 14.80
C ASP A 161 -16.52 -14.61 14.19
N GLU A 162 -16.37 -15.94 14.16
CA GLU A 162 -15.20 -16.57 13.54
C GLU A 162 -15.20 -16.37 12.02
N GLY A 163 -14.02 -16.13 11.43
CA GLY A 163 -13.84 -15.99 9.98
C GLY A 163 -13.73 -14.55 9.49
N TRP A 164 -14.06 -14.34 8.22
CA TRP A 164 -13.96 -13.03 7.53
C TRP A 164 -15.24 -12.21 7.71
N GLN A 165 -15.09 -10.99 8.22
CA GLN A 165 -16.18 -10.02 8.42
C GLN A 165 -15.87 -8.72 7.68
N SER A 166 -16.88 -8.01 7.20
CA SER A 166 -16.69 -6.71 6.51
C SER A 166 -16.62 -5.52 7.48
N ILE A 167 -17.08 -5.69 8.72
CA ILE A 167 -17.21 -4.61 9.70
C ILE A 167 -16.50 -5.04 10.99
N TRP A 168 -15.69 -4.14 11.54
CA TRP A 168 -15.09 -4.31 12.87
C TRP A 168 -15.60 -3.22 13.82
N GLN A 169 -16.35 -3.62 14.84
CA GLN A 169 -16.97 -2.69 15.77
C GLN A 169 -15.98 -2.25 16.84
N GLN A 170 -16.06 -0.98 17.25
CA GLN A 170 -15.26 -0.44 18.36
C GLN A 170 -15.54 -1.16 19.69
N ALA A 171 -16.72 -1.77 19.83
CA ALA A 171 -17.12 -2.51 21.02
C ALA A 171 -16.41 -3.87 21.18
N TYR A 172 -15.75 -4.37 20.12
CA TYR A 172 -15.01 -5.62 20.18
C TYR A 172 -13.75 -5.46 21.02
N THR A 173 -13.57 -6.36 21.97
CA THR A 173 -12.37 -6.44 22.81
C THR A 173 -11.19 -7.10 22.10
N ALA A 174 -11.47 -7.90 21.07
CA ALA A 174 -10.46 -8.59 20.29
C ALA A 174 -9.94 -7.74 19.12
N PHE A 175 -8.66 -7.90 18.82
CA PHE A 175 -8.01 -7.34 17.63
C PHE A 175 -8.11 -8.33 16.46
N PRO A 176 -8.37 -7.90 15.22
CA PRO A 176 -8.39 -8.82 14.09
C PRO A 176 -6.99 -9.32 13.79
N ALA A 177 -6.86 -10.60 13.43
CA ALA A 177 -5.56 -11.21 13.14
C ALA A 177 -5.04 -10.82 11.75
N MET A 178 -5.94 -10.63 10.78
CA MET A 178 -5.59 -10.15 9.46
C MET A 178 -6.59 -9.09 8.97
N LEU A 179 -6.07 -8.18 8.15
CA LEU A 179 -6.83 -7.19 7.40
C LEU A 179 -6.67 -7.48 5.91
N LYS A 180 -7.78 -7.53 5.19
CA LYS A 180 -7.80 -7.58 3.73
C LYS A 180 -8.44 -6.30 3.20
N LEU A 181 -7.69 -5.59 2.39
CA LEU A 181 -8.11 -4.41 1.65
C LEU A 181 -8.40 -4.81 0.21
N THR A 182 -9.63 -4.62 -0.26
CA THR A 182 -9.97 -4.78 -1.67
C THR A 182 -10.24 -3.41 -2.28
N VAL A 183 -9.45 -3.04 -3.28
CA VAL A 183 -9.54 -1.79 -4.02
C VAL A 183 -9.94 -2.10 -5.45
N ILE A 184 -10.95 -1.41 -5.96
CA ILE A 184 -11.32 -1.44 -7.39
C ILE A 184 -10.78 -0.16 -8.01
N ARG A 185 -9.95 -0.28 -9.04
CA ARG A 185 -9.32 0.83 -9.77
C ARG A 185 -9.89 0.92 -11.18
N GLU A 186 -10.16 2.12 -11.65
CA GLU A 186 -10.59 2.38 -13.03
C GLU A 186 -9.44 2.03 -13.99
N GLY A 187 -9.64 0.98 -14.77
CA GLY A 187 -8.70 0.54 -15.81
C GLY A 187 -9.08 1.05 -17.20
N LYS A 188 -8.14 0.95 -18.15
CA LYS A 188 -8.38 1.45 -19.53
C LYS A 188 -9.42 0.65 -20.34
N LYS A 189 -9.76 -0.55 -19.89
CA LYS A 189 -10.66 -1.49 -20.60
C LYS A 189 -11.64 -2.16 -19.65
N GLU A 190 -11.16 -2.58 -18.49
CA GLU A 190 -11.93 -3.18 -17.42
C GLU A 190 -11.39 -2.66 -16.08
N ASP A 191 -12.26 -2.62 -15.07
CA ASP A 191 -11.86 -2.27 -13.72
C ASP A 191 -10.89 -3.32 -13.16
N GLU A 192 -9.81 -2.83 -12.56
CA GLU A 192 -8.77 -3.66 -12.00
C GLU A 192 -9.02 -3.85 -10.50
N ARG A 193 -9.16 -5.11 -10.09
CA ARG A 193 -9.34 -5.47 -8.68
C ARG A 193 -8.00 -5.76 -8.02
N LEU A 194 -7.60 -4.90 -7.10
CA LEU A 194 -6.40 -5.06 -6.28
C LEU A 194 -6.78 -5.58 -4.90
N VAL A 195 -6.05 -6.57 -4.40
CA VAL A 195 -6.28 -7.16 -3.08
C VAL A 195 -4.98 -7.13 -2.30
N PHE A 196 -4.98 -6.40 -1.19
CA PHE A 196 -3.87 -6.37 -0.24
C PHE A 196 -4.30 -7.09 1.03
N ALA A 197 -3.42 -7.89 1.60
CA ALA A 197 -3.69 -8.62 2.84
C ALA A 197 -2.51 -8.44 3.80
N PHE A 198 -2.82 -8.05 5.03
CA PHE A 198 -1.84 -7.71 6.04
C PHE A 198 -2.11 -8.52 7.29
N GLU A 199 -1.06 -9.12 7.84
CA GLU A 199 -1.06 -9.64 9.19
C GLU A 199 -1.00 -8.46 10.15
N LEU A 200 -1.93 -8.45 11.09
CA LEU A 200 -1.96 -7.43 12.12
C LEU A 200 -1.19 -7.94 13.34
N PRO A 201 -0.49 -7.06 14.08
CA PRO A 201 0.15 -7.45 15.32
C PRO A 201 -0.96 -7.88 16.29
N GLY A 202 -1.15 -9.20 16.44
CA GLY A 202 -2.05 -9.80 17.42
C GLY A 202 -1.36 -10.01 18.75
N GLU A 203 -2.13 -10.24 19.82
CA GLU A 203 -1.56 -10.88 21.01
C GLU A 203 -1.04 -12.24 20.57
N GLN A 204 0.29 -12.41 20.52
CA GLN A 204 0.88 -13.70 20.22
C GLN A 204 0.46 -14.65 21.34
N LEU A 205 -0.59 -15.44 21.07
CA LEU A 205 -0.94 -16.57 21.91
C LEU A 205 0.09 -17.67 21.62
N ILE A 206 1.31 -17.51 22.15
CA ILE A 206 2.29 -18.59 22.20
C ILE A 206 1.73 -19.64 23.17
N SER A 207 0.87 -20.51 22.66
CA SER A 207 0.43 -21.68 23.39
C SER A 207 1.53 -22.73 23.31
N TYR A 208 2.32 -22.85 24.38
CA TYR A 208 3.19 -24.01 24.54
C TYR A 208 2.31 -25.26 24.69
N PRO A 209 2.52 -26.32 23.90
CA PRO A 209 1.86 -27.59 24.18
C PRO A 209 2.30 -28.04 25.58
N LYS A 210 1.35 -28.13 26.52
CA LYS A 210 1.61 -28.79 27.80
C LYS A 210 1.96 -30.24 27.49
N GLU A 211 3.24 -30.59 27.60
CA GLU A 211 3.68 -31.98 27.59
C GLU A 211 2.88 -32.73 28.66
N LYS A 212 2.09 -33.71 28.22
CA LYS A 212 1.49 -34.70 29.12
C LYS A 212 2.63 -35.44 29.79
N LYS A 213 2.90 -35.14 31.07
CA LYS A 213 3.62 -36.09 31.91
C LYS A 213 2.75 -37.34 32.05
N VAL A 214 3.25 -38.44 31.47
CA VAL A 214 2.74 -39.81 31.60
C VAL A 214 2.99 -40.31 33.01
#